data_AF-A0A3B1J0M4-F1
#
_entry.id   AF-A0A3B1J0M4-F1
#
_cell.length_a   1.000
_cell.length_b   1.000
_cell.length_c   1.000
_cell.angle_alpha   90.00
_cell.angle_beta   90.00
_cell.angle_gamma   90.00
#
_symmetry.space_group_name_H-M   'P 1'
#
loop_
_entity.id
_entity.type
_entity.pdbx_description
1 polymer ?
#
loop_
_entity_poly.entity_id
_entity_poly.type
_entity_poly.pdbx_seq_one_letter_code
_entity_poly.pdbx_strand_id
1 'polypeptide(L)'
;MGKMVDLTLGSREVLYEDITNPCRESELKNMYKKLSQNDWAIFLRQLKKGVPELTAGQSREFRKQAEQKIKAVLRQSQEDIETIMIKMKRITTSRQEQPENTMPAKYFDLAIKEFQMALYQKKNGCCNTDELQDIPDVLRPVIEECYKIGCLMALHNPPLLLDFDNSEQGTFPPIKTDETRKSEPFSSPVDPPENLDPPEGSQASTVGTLAIQ
;
A
#
# COMPACT_ATOMS: atom_id res chain seq x y z
N MET A 1 -5.30 -11.65 -30.24
CA MET A 1 -4.14 -11.03 -30.94
C MET A 1 -3.89 -9.68 -30.30
N GLY A 2 -3.02 -9.60 -29.28
CA GLY A 2 -2.58 -8.33 -28.70
C GLY A 2 -1.44 -7.76 -29.54
N LYS A 3 -1.48 -6.47 -29.86
CA LYS A 3 -0.41 -5.80 -30.61
C LYS A 3 0.66 -5.33 -29.62
N MET A 4 1.85 -5.90 -29.75
CA MET A 4 3.06 -5.52 -29.03
C MET A 4 3.66 -4.29 -29.72
N VAL A 5 4.02 -3.25 -28.97
CA VAL A 5 4.73 -2.08 -29.53
C VAL A 5 6.03 -1.92 -28.77
N ASP A 6 7.11 -1.83 -29.52
CA ASP A 6 8.48 -1.69 -29.04
C ASP A 6 8.76 -0.21 -28.73
N LEU A 7 9.09 0.10 -27.47
CA LEU A 7 9.49 1.44 -27.05
C LEU A 7 10.97 1.41 -26.70
N THR A 8 11.81 1.64 -27.70
CA THR A 8 13.26 1.74 -27.52
C THR A 8 13.64 3.11 -26.97
N LEU A 9 14.11 3.18 -25.73
CA LEU A 9 14.99 4.26 -25.27
C LEU A 9 15.92 3.74 -24.15
N GLY A 10 17.17 3.45 -24.51
CA GLY A 10 18.34 3.42 -23.60
C GLY A 10 18.30 2.44 -22.42
N SER A 11 18.93 1.27 -22.60
CA SER A 11 19.52 0.42 -21.56
C SER A 11 18.63 0.04 -20.35
N ARG A 12 17.74 -0.93 -20.54
CA ARG A 12 17.34 -1.92 -19.52
C ARG A 12 16.42 -2.95 -20.19
N GLU A 13 16.40 -4.17 -19.67
CA GLU A 13 15.57 -5.28 -20.15
C GLU A 13 14.22 -4.82 -20.68
N VAL A 14 13.88 -5.25 -21.90
CA VAL A 14 12.58 -4.98 -22.52
C VAL A 14 11.52 -5.70 -21.71
N LEU A 15 10.99 -5.03 -20.69
CA LEU A 15 9.83 -5.48 -19.94
C LEU A 15 8.62 -5.30 -20.85
N TYR A 16 8.20 -6.40 -21.47
CA TYR A 16 6.98 -6.43 -22.24
C TYR A 16 5.78 -6.27 -21.31
N GLU A 17 5.19 -5.09 -21.31
CA GLU A 17 3.97 -4.82 -20.56
C GLU A 17 2.73 -5.20 -21.37
N ASP A 18 1.74 -5.79 -20.69
CA ASP A 18 0.40 -5.98 -21.25
C ASP A 18 -0.32 -4.62 -21.34
N ILE A 19 -0.43 -4.08 -22.55
CA ILE A 19 -1.10 -2.80 -22.82
C ILE A 19 -2.59 -2.80 -22.42
N THR A 20 -3.20 -3.97 -22.27
CA THR A 20 -4.60 -4.11 -21.85
C THR A 20 -4.77 -4.07 -20.34
N ASN A 21 -3.66 -4.21 -19.58
CA ASN A 21 -3.66 -4.09 -18.14
C ASN A 21 -3.64 -2.60 -17.73
N PRO A 22 -4.71 -2.07 -17.10
CA PRO A 22 -4.74 -0.70 -16.61
C PRO A 22 -3.82 -0.47 -15.39
N CYS A 23 -3.34 -1.55 -14.77
CA CYS A 23 -2.43 -1.53 -13.62
C CYS A 23 -1.00 -1.93 -13.99
N ARG A 24 -0.61 -1.79 -15.27
CA ARG A 24 0.79 -1.97 -15.70
C ARG A 24 1.71 -0.90 -15.09
N GLU A 25 2.99 -1.20 -14.95
CA GLU A 25 3.96 -0.31 -14.28
C GLU A 25 4.03 1.08 -14.90
N SER A 26 4.09 1.19 -16.24
CA SER A 26 4.09 2.49 -16.93
C SER A 26 2.86 3.34 -16.63
N GLU A 27 1.68 2.71 -16.55
CA GLU A 27 0.42 3.39 -16.24
C GLU A 27 0.37 3.82 -14.77
N LEU A 28 0.79 2.95 -13.84
CA LEU A 28 0.87 3.29 -12.41
C LEU A 28 1.83 4.46 -12.16
N LYS A 29 3.02 4.44 -12.79
CA LYS A 29 3.98 5.54 -12.73
C LYS A 29 3.40 6.84 -13.30
N ASN A 30 2.66 6.74 -14.41
CA ASN A 30 2.01 7.90 -15.03
C ASN A 30 0.89 8.47 -14.15
N MET A 31 0.04 7.62 -13.56
CA MET A 31 -1.01 8.04 -12.63
C MET A 31 -0.40 8.74 -11.40
N TYR A 32 0.65 8.17 -10.81
CA TYR A 32 1.36 8.79 -9.69
C TYR A 32 1.99 10.15 -10.06
N LYS A 33 2.61 10.25 -11.24
CA LYS A 33 3.16 11.51 -11.76
C LYS A 33 2.08 12.56 -12.00
N LYS A 34 0.94 12.15 -12.57
CA LYS A 34 -0.20 13.05 -12.79
C LYS A 34 -0.75 13.58 -11.47
N LEU A 35 -0.90 12.71 -10.47
CA LEU A 35 -1.35 13.08 -9.13
C LEU A 35 -0.40 14.11 -8.49
N SER A 36 0.91 13.84 -8.52
CA SER A 36 1.92 14.69 -7.89
C SER A 36 2.14 16.04 -8.58
N GLN A 37 1.99 16.10 -9.90
CA GLN A 37 2.28 17.32 -10.68
C GLN A 37 1.02 18.11 -11.05
N ASN A 38 -0.01 17.44 -11.54
CA ASN A 38 -1.19 18.10 -12.10
C ASN A 38 -2.28 18.30 -11.05
N ASP A 39 -2.74 17.21 -10.43
CA ASP A 39 -3.90 17.25 -9.55
C ASP A 39 -3.57 18.03 -8.28
N TRP A 40 -2.36 17.85 -7.74
CA TRP A 40 -1.83 18.67 -6.65
C TRP A 40 -1.73 20.16 -7.03
N ALA A 41 -1.24 20.50 -8.22
CA ALA A 41 -1.16 21.90 -8.66
C ALA A 41 -2.53 22.53 -8.92
N ILE A 42 -3.53 21.73 -9.34
CA ILE A 42 -4.93 22.17 -9.45
C ILE A 42 -5.47 22.48 -8.06
N PHE A 43 -5.28 21.58 -7.09
CA PHE A 43 -5.68 21.79 -5.69
C PHE A 43 -5.04 23.06 -5.11
N LEU A 44 -3.73 23.24 -5.27
CA LEU A 44 -3.03 24.44 -4.80
C LEU A 44 -3.57 25.73 -5.44
N ARG A 45 -4.00 25.69 -6.71
CA ARG A 45 -4.65 26.83 -7.37
C ARG A 45 -6.05 27.08 -6.83
N GLN A 46 -6.83 26.04 -6.55
CA GLN A 46 -8.15 26.17 -5.95
C GLN A 46 -8.07 26.73 -4.53
N LEU A 47 -7.10 26.28 -3.73
CA LEU A 47 -6.84 26.82 -2.40
C LEU A 47 -6.56 28.33 -2.44
N LYS A 48 -5.79 28.80 -3.42
CA LYS A 48 -5.52 30.25 -3.60
C LYS A 48 -6.74 31.05 -4.06
N LYS A 49 -7.71 30.43 -4.75
CA LYS A 49 -8.89 31.11 -5.31
C LYS A 49 -10.10 31.07 -4.39
N GLY A 50 -10.30 29.96 -3.67
CA GLY A 50 -11.46 29.70 -2.82
C GLY A 50 -11.34 30.30 -1.42
N VAL A 51 -10.27 31.05 -1.15
CA VAL A 51 -9.97 31.59 0.17
C VAL A 51 -9.80 33.12 0.08
N PRO A 52 -10.89 33.89 0.13
CA PRO A 52 -10.82 35.35 0.22
C PRO A 52 -10.45 35.85 1.63
N GLU A 53 -10.50 35.00 2.66
CA GLU A 53 -10.45 35.43 4.08
C GLU A 53 -9.35 34.79 4.96
N LEU A 54 -8.61 33.77 4.51
CA LEU A 54 -7.49 33.25 5.31
C LEU A 54 -6.25 34.12 5.12
N THR A 55 -5.63 34.49 6.24
CA THR A 55 -4.32 35.12 6.25
C THR A 55 -3.29 34.21 5.56
N ALA A 56 -2.20 34.81 5.04
CA ALA A 56 -1.11 34.06 4.42
C ALA A 56 -0.53 32.96 5.35
N GLY A 57 -0.56 33.18 6.67
CA GLY A 57 -0.13 32.21 7.67
C GLY A 57 -1.03 30.97 7.74
N GLN A 58 -2.35 31.16 7.76
CA GLN A 58 -3.30 30.04 7.83
C GLN A 58 -3.32 29.23 6.52
N SER A 59 -3.15 29.90 5.36
CA SER A 59 -3.01 29.21 4.06
C SER A 59 -1.75 28.33 4.01
N ARG A 60 -0.65 28.80 4.59
CA ARG A 60 0.60 28.04 4.68
C ARG A 60 0.46 26.84 5.61
N GLU A 61 -0.18 27.02 6.76
CA GLU A 61 -0.42 25.95 7.71
C GLU A 61 -1.33 24.87 7.13
N PHE A 62 -2.44 25.27 6.53
CA PHE A 62 -3.34 24.35 5.82
C PHE A 62 -2.62 23.54 4.74
N ARG A 63 -1.77 24.21 3.94
CA ARG A 63 -0.95 23.52 2.94
C ARG A 63 -0.04 22.49 3.59
N LYS A 64 0.63 22.83 4.69
CA LYS A 64 1.52 21.90 5.40
C LYS A 64 0.75 20.69 5.94
N GLN A 65 -0.43 20.89 6.50
CA GLN A 65 -1.31 19.81 6.95
C GLN A 65 -1.75 18.91 5.79
N ALA A 66 -2.13 19.50 4.66
CA ALA A 66 -2.48 18.75 3.46
C ALA A 66 -1.30 17.89 2.95
N GLU A 67 -0.09 18.46 2.94
CA GLU A 67 1.13 17.75 2.54
C GLU A 67 1.43 16.56 3.47
N GLN A 68 1.31 16.77 4.79
CA GLN A 68 1.49 15.71 5.78
C GLN A 68 0.45 14.60 5.62
N LYS A 69 -0.81 14.95 5.38
CA LYS A 69 -1.89 13.98 5.21
C LYS A 69 -1.72 13.15 3.94
N ILE A 70 -1.29 13.76 2.84
CA ILE A 70 -0.95 13.04 1.60
C ILE A 70 0.16 12.01 1.87
N LYS A 71 1.25 12.41 2.54
CA LYS A 71 2.35 11.50 2.88
C LYS A 71 1.89 10.35 3.76
N ALA A 72 1.10 10.64 4.80
CA ALA A 72 0.57 9.63 5.71
C ALA A 72 -0.31 8.61 4.98
N VAL A 73 -1.21 9.09 4.11
CA VAL A 73 -2.13 8.23 3.36
C VAL A 73 -1.40 7.37 2.33
N LEU A 74 -0.40 7.91 1.64
CA LEU A 74 0.45 7.12 0.74
C LEU A 74 1.20 6.02 1.50
N ARG A 75 1.76 6.34 2.67
CA ARG A 75 2.42 5.35 3.53
C ARG A 75 1.44 4.25 3.98
N GLN A 76 0.30 4.66 4.57
CA GLN A 76 -0.73 3.75 5.05
C GLN A 76 -1.21 2.79 3.96
N SER A 77 -1.42 3.31 2.73
CA SER A 77 -1.87 2.48 1.61
C SER A 77 -0.87 1.38 1.23
N GLN A 78 0.44 1.61 1.39
CA GLN A 78 1.46 0.59 1.13
C GLN A 78 1.52 -0.43 2.28
N GLU A 79 1.45 0.04 3.53
CA GLU A 79 1.43 -0.81 4.74
C GLU A 79 0.18 -1.72 4.80
N ASP A 80 -0.98 -1.20 4.40
CA ASP A 80 -2.25 -1.95 4.33
C ASP A 80 -2.15 -3.11 3.33
N ILE A 81 -1.66 -2.82 2.12
CA ILE A 81 -1.50 -3.84 1.08
C ILE A 81 -0.42 -4.85 1.49
N GLU A 82 0.71 -4.42 2.04
CA GLU A 82 1.73 -5.34 2.55
C GLU A 82 1.14 -6.28 3.60
N THR A 83 0.37 -5.76 4.55
CA THR A 83 -0.33 -6.55 5.57
C THR A 83 -1.29 -7.57 4.96
N ILE A 84 -2.09 -7.15 3.96
CA ILE A 84 -3.01 -8.03 3.23
C ILE A 84 -2.23 -9.13 2.49
N MET A 85 -1.15 -8.77 1.81
CA MET A 85 -0.31 -9.68 1.04
C MET A 85 0.38 -10.72 1.93
N ILE A 86 0.91 -10.32 3.09
CA ILE A 86 1.48 -11.24 4.09
C ILE A 86 0.42 -12.21 4.62
N LYS A 87 -0.76 -11.69 4.99
CA LYS A 87 -1.89 -12.52 5.47
C LYS A 87 -2.31 -13.53 4.39
N MET A 88 -2.47 -13.07 3.16
CA MET A 88 -2.88 -13.89 2.04
C MET A 88 -1.85 -14.97 1.73
N LYS A 89 -0.56 -14.60 1.66
CA LYS A 89 0.54 -15.55 1.44
C LYS A 89 0.52 -16.64 2.50
N ARG A 90 0.44 -16.28 3.79
CA ARG A 90 0.36 -17.23 4.90
C ARG A 90 -0.85 -18.17 4.79
N ILE A 91 -2.02 -17.69 4.38
CA ILE A 91 -3.19 -18.57 4.16
C ILE A 91 -2.92 -19.55 3.01
N THR A 92 -2.29 -19.09 1.93
CA THR A 92 -1.97 -19.93 0.77
C THR A 92 -0.83 -20.92 1.00
N THR A 93 0.14 -20.62 1.89
CA THR A 93 1.26 -21.53 2.23
C THR A 93 1.03 -22.37 3.49
N SER A 94 0.15 -21.95 4.41
CA SER A 94 -0.22 -22.75 5.60
C SER A 94 -0.93 -24.06 5.24
N ARG A 95 -1.44 -24.16 4.00
CA ARG A 95 -2.03 -25.38 3.46
C ARG A 95 -0.97 -26.26 2.78
N GLN A 96 -0.26 -27.00 3.64
CA GLN A 96 0.33 -28.33 3.37
C GLN A 96 1.80 -28.41 2.91
N GLU A 97 2.57 -29.18 3.69
CA GLU A 97 3.76 -29.95 3.30
C GLU A 97 3.44 -30.91 2.13
N GLN A 98 3.25 -30.38 0.93
CA GLN A 98 3.15 -31.17 -0.30
C GLN A 98 4.08 -30.59 -1.36
N PRO A 99 5.01 -31.38 -1.94
CA PRO A 99 6.22 -30.80 -2.55
C PRO A 99 6.07 -30.20 -3.95
N GLU A 100 4.88 -30.20 -4.58
CA GLU A 100 4.79 -29.94 -6.03
C GLU A 100 3.57 -29.16 -6.53
N ASN A 101 2.91 -28.33 -5.70
CA ASN A 101 1.71 -27.65 -6.20
C ASN A 101 2.03 -26.24 -6.73
N THR A 102 2.04 -26.08 -8.07
CA THR A 102 2.12 -24.78 -8.79
C THR A 102 0.79 -24.00 -8.77
N MET A 103 -0.28 -24.61 -8.26
CA MET A 103 -1.62 -24.04 -8.21
C MET A 103 -1.79 -22.86 -7.23
N PRO A 104 -1.25 -22.87 -5.99
CA PRO A 104 -1.38 -21.76 -5.04
C PRO A 104 -0.80 -20.44 -5.56
N ALA A 105 0.32 -20.47 -6.30
CA ALA A 105 0.91 -19.28 -6.91
C ALA A 105 0.00 -18.66 -7.97
N LYS A 106 -0.64 -19.48 -8.82
CA LYS A 106 -1.59 -19.00 -9.84
C LYS A 106 -2.84 -18.36 -9.23
N TYR A 107 -3.35 -18.91 -8.12
CA TYR A 107 -4.48 -18.32 -7.40
C TYR A 107 -4.09 -17.01 -6.71
N PHE A 108 -2.85 -16.91 -6.22
CA PHE A 108 -2.32 -15.67 -5.65
C PHE A 108 -2.23 -14.57 -6.69
N ASP A 109 -1.63 -14.85 -7.85
CA ASP A 109 -1.53 -13.90 -8.96
C ASP A 109 -2.91 -13.47 -9.49
N LEU A 110 -3.86 -14.41 -9.59
CA LEU A 110 -5.23 -14.10 -9.99
C LEU A 110 -5.90 -13.17 -8.97
N ALA A 111 -5.76 -13.44 -7.67
CA ALA A 111 -6.35 -12.61 -6.64
C ALA A 111 -5.76 -11.19 -6.62
N ILE A 112 -4.44 -11.04 -6.79
CA ILE A 112 -3.81 -9.72 -6.95
C ILE A 112 -4.46 -8.97 -8.11
N LYS A 113 -4.61 -9.63 -9.25
CA LYS A 113 -5.25 -9.02 -10.43
C LYS A 113 -6.69 -8.61 -10.15
N GLU A 114 -7.48 -9.45 -9.50
CA GLU A 114 -8.86 -9.12 -9.11
C GLU A 114 -8.91 -7.93 -8.15
N PHE A 115 -8.01 -7.86 -7.15
CA PHE A 115 -7.90 -6.71 -6.26
C PHE A 115 -7.53 -5.43 -7.00
N GLN A 116 -6.56 -5.51 -7.90
CA GLN A 116 -6.16 -4.38 -8.76
C GLN A 116 -7.35 -3.88 -9.60
N MET A 117 -8.10 -4.78 -10.24
CA MET A 117 -9.25 -4.40 -11.05
C MET A 117 -10.38 -3.80 -10.22
N ALA A 118 -10.68 -4.38 -9.05
CA ALA A 118 -11.69 -3.87 -8.12
C ALA A 118 -11.34 -2.46 -7.62
N LEU A 119 -10.09 -2.23 -7.21
CA LEU A 119 -9.60 -0.91 -6.80
C LEU A 119 -9.61 0.08 -7.96
N TYR A 120 -9.15 -0.32 -9.15
CA TYR A 120 -9.09 0.54 -10.32
C TYR A 120 -10.48 1.05 -10.73
N GLN A 121 -11.49 0.17 -10.74
CA GLN A 121 -12.87 0.51 -11.09
C GLN A 121 -13.60 1.33 -10.01
N LYS A 122 -13.12 1.29 -8.77
CA LYS A 122 -13.72 2.04 -7.67
C LYS A 122 -13.51 3.55 -7.87
N LYS A 123 -14.62 4.29 -7.88
CA LYS A 123 -14.64 5.74 -8.09
C LYS A 123 -14.43 6.56 -6.82
N ASN A 124 -14.95 6.09 -5.68
CA ASN A 124 -14.92 6.80 -4.39
C ASN A 124 -14.85 5.82 -3.21
N GLY A 125 -14.41 6.32 -2.05
CA GLY A 125 -14.47 5.58 -0.78
C GLY A 125 -13.44 4.45 -0.66
N CYS A 126 -12.25 4.65 -1.23
CA CYS A 126 -11.17 3.67 -1.25
C CYS A 126 -10.44 3.58 0.10
N CYS A 127 -10.43 4.65 0.88
CA CYS A 127 -9.76 4.76 2.17
C CYS A 127 -10.75 4.53 3.32
N ASN A 128 -10.28 3.94 4.42
CA ASN A 128 -11.05 3.83 5.66
C ASN A 128 -11.48 5.23 6.12
N THR A 129 -12.78 5.46 6.15
CA THR A 129 -13.40 6.77 6.42
C THR A 129 -13.05 7.36 7.79
N ASP A 130 -12.59 6.53 8.72
CA ASP A 130 -12.29 6.94 10.09
C ASP A 130 -11.06 7.86 10.17
N GLU A 131 -10.08 7.71 9.26
CA GLU A 131 -8.92 8.61 9.18
C GLU A 131 -9.17 9.85 8.29
N LEU A 132 -10.28 9.87 7.55
CA LEU A 132 -10.68 10.96 6.66
C LEU A 132 -11.64 11.96 7.32
N GLN A 133 -12.04 11.75 8.59
CA GLN A 133 -13.03 12.61 9.26
C GLN A 133 -12.53 14.06 9.39
N ASP A 134 -11.24 14.26 9.61
CA ASP A 134 -10.63 15.59 9.77
C ASP A 134 -10.11 16.20 8.46
N ILE A 135 -10.44 15.60 7.30
CA ILE A 135 -9.96 16.08 6.02
C ILE A 135 -10.97 17.07 5.43
N PRO A 136 -10.54 18.30 5.09
CA PRO A 136 -11.35 19.25 4.35
C PRO A 136 -11.91 18.63 3.07
N ASP A 137 -13.18 18.85 2.76
CA ASP A 137 -13.82 18.25 1.58
C ASP A 137 -13.11 18.59 0.26
N VAL A 138 -12.45 19.75 0.19
CA VAL A 138 -11.64 20.16 -0.96
C VAL A 138 -10.39 19.28 -1.16
N LEU A 139 -9.85 18.69 -0.09
CA LEU A 139 -8.67 17.83 -0.11
C LEU A 139 -9.03 16.34 -0.25
N ARG A 140 -10.26 15.97 0.12
CA ARG A 140 -10.77 14.58 0.08
C ARG A 140 -10.54 13.87 -1.27
N PRO A 141 -10.81 14.47 -2.45
CA PRO A 141 -10.60 13.78 -3.73
C PRO A 141 -9.14 13.42 -3.99
N VAL A 142 -8.22 14.33 -3.65
CA VAL A 142 -6.77 14.11 -3.82
C VAL A 142 -6.31 13.00 -2.88
N ILE A 143 -6.82 12.97 -1.65
CA ILE A 143 -6.46 11.96 -0.66
C ILE A 143 -6.98 10.57 -1.03
N GLU A 144 -8.24 10.47 -1.48
CA GLU A 144 -8.80 9.20 -1.94
C GLU A 144 -7.99 8.63 -3.11
N GLU A 145 -7.58 9.50 -4.04
CA GLU A 145 -6.76 9.09 -5.18
C GLU A 145 -5.33 8.71 -4.75
N CYS A 146 -4.73 9.42 -3.77
CA CYS A 146 -3.45 9.03 -3.16
C CYS A 146 -3.51 7.61 -2.61
N TYR A 147 -4.53 7.31 -1.79
CA TYR A 147 -4.69 6.00 -1.19
C TYR A 147 -4.85 4.92 -2.27
N LYS A 148 -5.75 5.15 -3.23
CA LYS A 148 -5.99 4.22 -4.34
C LYS A 148 -4.73 3.92 -5.13
N ILE A 149 -4.00 4.95 -5.57
CA ILE A 149 -2.78 4.79 -6.36
C ILE A 149 -1.70 4.08 -5.54
N GLY A 150 -1.53 4.45 -4.26
CA GLY A 150 -0.57 3.80 -3.38
C GLY A 150 -0.85 2.30 -3.17
N CYS A 151 -2.13 1.93 -3.02
CA CYS A 151 -2.53 0.51 -2.98
C CYS A 151 -2.21 -0.22 -4.30
N LEU A 152 -2.55 0.38 -5.44
CA LEU A 152 -2.30 -0.24 -6.76
C LEU A 152 -0.80 -0.42 -7.03
N MET A 153 0.02 0.55 -6.61
CA MET A 153 1.47 0.48 -6.67
C MET A 153 2.05 -0.63 -5.79
N ALA A 154 1.53 -0.78 -4.56
CA ALA A 154 1.94 -1.85 -3.66
C ALA A 154 1.48 -3.26 -4.12
N LEU A 155 0.34 -3.34 -4.82
CA LEU A 155 -0.16 -4.58 -5.43
C LEU A 155 0.55 -4.97 -6.72
N HIS A 156 1.37 -4.09 -7.31
CA HIS A 156 2.15 -4.42 -8.50
C HIS A 156 3.16 -5.55 -8.20
N ASN A 157 3.55 -6.32 -9.21
CA ASN A 157 4.54 -7.39 -9.08
C ASN A 157 5.70 -7.18 -10.08
N PRO A 158 6.89 -6.77 -9.63
CA PRO A 158 7.26 -6.47 -8.24
C PRO A 158 6.63 -5.15 -7.73
N PRO A 159 6.40 -5.00 -6.41
CA PRO A 159 5.79 -3.78 -5.86
C PRO A 159 6.54 -2.51 -6.22
N LEU A 160 5.79 -1.42 -6.45
CA LEU A 160 6.33 -0.08 -6.68
C LEU A 160 6.33 0.70 -5.36
N LEU A 161 7.43 0.60 -4.62
CA LEU A 161 7.54 1.23 -3.30
C LEU A 161 7.93 2.70 -3.40
N LEU A 162 7.44 3.50 -2.45
CA LEU A 162 7.80 4.91 -2.31
C LEU A 162 8.96 5.06 -1.31
N ASP A 163 9.82 6.03 -1.57
CA ASP A 163 10.96 6.36 -0.72
C ASP A 163 10.57 7.47 0.25
N PHE A 164 10.08 7.08 1.42
CA PHE A 164 9.65 8.03 2.44
C PHE A 164 10.80 8.68 3.22
N ASP A 165 12.00 8.09 3.17
CA ASP A 165 13.18 8.57 3.90
C ASP A 165 13.89 9.67 3.10
N ASN A 166 13.88 9.58 1.77
CA ASN A 166 14.36 10.63 0.86
C ASN A 166 13.30 11.72 0.60
N SER A 167 12.39 11.94 1.55
CA SER A 167 11.23 12.82 1.37
C SER A 167 11.52 14.31 1.56
N GLU A 168 12.81 14.70 1.60
CA GLU A 168 13.25 16.11 1.58
C GLU A 168 12.80 16.86 0.30
N GLN A 169 12.36 16.13 -0.74
CA GLN A 169 12.00 16.69 -2.06
C GLN A 169 10.49 16.94 -2.29
N GLY A 170 9.69 17.09 -1.23
CA GLY A 170 8.34 17.68 -1.34
C GLY A 170 7.19 16.80 -0.86
N THR A 171 5.99 17.11 -1.34
CA THR A 171 4.70 16.51 -0.90
C THR A 171 4.58 15.03 -1.24
N PHE A 172 5.09 14.64 -2.40
CA PHE A 172 4.99 13.29 -2.96
C PHE A 172 6.37 12.62 -2.92
N PRO A 173 6.54 11.53 -2.15
CA PRO A 173 7.80 10.80 -2.11
C PRO A 173 8.18 10.22 -3.48
N PRO A 174 9.48 10.16 -3.85
CA PRO A 174 9.87 9.53 -5.11
C PRO A 174 9.64 8.01 -5.07
N ILE A 175 9.51 7.39 -6.25
CA ILE A 175 9.43 5.93 -6.37
C ILE A 175 10.85 5.36 -6.19
N LYS A 176 11.02 4.36 -5.30
CA LYS A 176 12.29 3.66 -5.09
C LYS A 176 12.77 3.05 -6.42
N THR A 177 13.96 3.43 -6.87
CA THR A 177 14.63 2.81 -8.01
C THR A 177 15.28 1.50 -7.58
N ASP A 178 15.58 0.60 -8.53
CA ASP A 178 16.14 -0.73 -8.24
C ASP A 178 17.50 -0.69 -7.51
N GLU A 179 18.21 0.44 -7.54
CA GLU A 179 19.46 0.62 -6.79
C GLU A 179 19.19 0.67 -5.28
N THR A 180 18.11 1.33 -4.86
CA THR A 180 17.68 1.41 -3.46
C THR A 180 17.04 0.11 -2.96
N ARG A 181 16.45 -0.71 -3.86
CA ARG A 181 15.83 -2.01 -3.49
C ARG A 181 16.85 -3.08 -3.08
N LYS A 182 18.11 -2.95 -3.48
CA LYS A 182 19.18 -3.92 -3.16
C LYS A 182 19.84 -3.67 -1.80
N SER A 183 19.66 -2.49 -1.21
CA SER A 183 20.32 -2.10 0.05
C SER A 183 19.49 -2.37 1.31
N GLU A 184 18.23 -2.76 1.19
CA GLU A 184 17.42 -3.17 2.35
C GLU A 184 17.62 -4.67 2.60
N PRO A 185 18.27 -5.09 3.70
CA PRO A 185 18.29 -6.48 4.08
C PRO A 185 16.85 -6.90 4.39
N PHE A 186 16.36 -7.92 3.68
CA PHE A 186 15.19 -8.68 4.11
C PHE A 186 15.42 -9.12 5.56
N SER A 187 14.76 -8.48 6.52
CA SER A 187 14.70 -8.98 7.89
C SER A 187 14.10 -10.37 7.82
N SER A 188 14.95 -11.37 8.03
CA SER A 188 14.54 -12.75 8.15
C SER A 188 13.57 -12.89 9.33
N PRO A 189 12.66 -13.88 9.30
CA PRO A 189 11.75 -14.11 10.40
C PRO A 189 12.57 -14.36 11.67
N VAL A 190 12.30 -13.59 12.71
CA VAL A 190 12.86 -13.85 14.05
C VAL A 190 12.29 -15.18 14.52
N ASP A 191 13.16 -16.18 14.69
CA ASP A 191 12.79 -17.45 15.31
C ASP A 191 12.19 -17.21 16.70
N PRO A 192 11.11 -17.93 17.08
CA PRO A 192 10.56 -17.81 18.41
C PRO A 192 11.57 -18.33 19.45
N PRO A 193 11.68 -17.71 20.64
CA PRO A 193 12.59 -18.17 21.67
C PRO A 193 12.16 -19.55 22.16
N GLU A 194 13.05 -20.52 21.93
CA GLU A 194 13.04 -21.84 22.53
C GLU A 194 13.34 -21.71 24.03
N ASN A 195 12.61 -22.49 24.85
CA ASN A 195 12.75 -22.68 26.30
C ASN A 195 11.88 -21.81 27.22
N LEU A 196 10.77 -22.40 27.66
CA LEU A 196 10.25 -22.22 29.02
C LEU A 196 9.92 -23.61 29.57
N ASP A 197 10.77 -24.09 30.49
CA ASP A 197 10.54 -25.28 31.30
C ASP A 197 9.21 -25.20 32.07
N PRO A 198 8.52 -26.32 32.31
CA PRO A 198 7.36 -26.36 33.19
C PRO A 198 7.82 -26.41 34.66
N PRO A 199 7.18 -25.67 35.59
CA PRO A 199 7.44 -25.86 37.02
C PRO A 199 6.72 -27.11 37.55
N GLU A 200 7.50 -28.02 38.13
CA GLU A 200 7.04 -29.15 38.93
C GLU A 200 6.56 -28.73 40.34
N GLY A 201 5.49 -29.40 40.82
CA GLY A 201 5.13 -29.56 42.23
C GLY A 201 4.35 -28.39 42.88
N SER A 202 3.37 -28.58 43.77
CA SER A 202 2.95 -29.75 44.53
C SER A 202 1.62 -29.46 45.26
N GLN A 203 0.83 -30.52 45.46
CA GLN A 203 -0.12 -30.80 46.56
C GLN A 203 -1.56 -30.23 46.58
N ALA A 204 -2.49 -31.16 46.26
CA ALA A 204 -3.62 -31.66 47.07
C ALA A 204 -4.31 -30.74 48.10
N SER A 205 -5.63 -30.58 47.99
CA SER A 205 -6.60 -31.07 49.00
C SER A 205 -8.06 -30.95 48.54
N THR A 206 -8.70 -32.12 48.40
CA THR A 206 -10.01 -32.58 48.92
C THR A 206 -11.27 -31.69 49.00
N VAL A 207 -12.37 -32.36 48.61
CA VAL A 207 -13.80 -32.27 49.02
C VAL A 207 -14.74 -31.44 48.13
N GLY A 208 -15.79 -32.09 47.60
CA GLY A 208 -16.97 -31.39 47.11
C GLY A 208 -17.94 -32.17 46.22
N THR A 209 -18.38 -33.36 46.64
CA THR A 209 -19.54 -34.05 46.06
C THR A 209 -20.78 -33.14 46.05
N LEU A 210 -21.43 -32.95 44.89
CA LEU A 210 -22.87 -32.75 44.82
C LEU A 210 -23.40 -33.00 43.40
N ALA A 211 -24.11 -34.11 43.28
CA ALA A 211 -25.00 -34.42 42.17
C ALA A 211 -26.29 -33.60 42.31
N ILE A 212 -26.84 -33.05 41.23
CA ILE A 212 -28.28 -32.97 40.97
C ILE A 212 -28.52 -33.06 39.45
N GLN A 213 -29.59 -33.76 39.12
CA GLN A 213 -30.22 -34.14 37.84
C GLN A 213 -30.30 -33.09 36.73
#